data_AF-A0A3M2BQ76-F1
#
_entry.id   AF-A0A3M2BQ76-F1
#
_cell.length_a   1.000
_cell.length_b   1.000
_cell.length_c   1.000
_cell.angle_alpha   90.00
_cell.angle_beta   90.00
_cell.angle_gamma   90.00
#
_symmetry.space_group_name_H-M   'P 1'
#
loop_
_entity.id
_entity.type
_entity.pdbx_description
1 polymer ?
#
loop_
_entity_poly.entity_id
_entity_poly.type
_entity_poly.pdbx_seq_one_letter_code
_entity_poly.pdbx_strand_id
1 'polypeptide(L)'
;MRFTGNTLAVALLLLASTAAWAHKVNIFVDVEGDKAVVSGYFSDGKVPMNSPVQVFDLQDNLLLEGQTSQEGEYTFKIPKKESLKVVLDAGMGHRAEYVIPEGDILGDQVEAPADQAGQSPAAAAADGDAHGQGGTMLAPNSLKRMIERAVAKANRPVLRNMDELKKRARLSDILGGFGLIFGGLGIWFYLKARKMQSSQTQ
;
A
#
# COMPACT_ATOMS: atom_id res chain seq x y z
N MET A 1 -45.59 -18.23 24.08
CA MET A 1 -44.52 -17.37 23.51
C MET A 1 -43.55 -18.24 22.73
N ARG A 2 -43.66 -18.28 21.40
CA ARG A 2 -42.78 -19.05 20.49
C ARG A 2 -42.03 -18.10 19.56
N PHE A 3 -41.22 -17.20 20.13
CA PHE A 3 -40.39 -16.27 19.36
C PHE A 3 -38.90 -16.64 19.37
N THR A 4 -38.51 -17.67 20.14
CA THR A 4 -37.11 -18.07 20.34
C THR A 4 -36.43 -18.65 19.09
N GLY A 5 -37.18 -19.32 18.21
CA GLY A 5 -36.63 -19.86 16.96
C GLY A 5 -36.28 -18.77 15.94
N ASN A 6 -37.17 -17.78 15.78
CA ASN A 6 -36.97 -16.67 14.84
C ASN A 6 -35.86 -15.71 15.31
N THR A 7 -35.72 -15.45 16.62
CA THR A 7 -34.62 -14.61 17.12
C THR A 7 -33.26 -15.28 16.96
N LEU A 8 -33.16 -16.60 17.15
CA LEU A 8 -31.90 -17.32 16.92
C LEU A 8 -31.52 -17.36 15.44
N ALA A 9 -32.50 -17.57 14.54
CA ALA A 9 -32.27 -17.55 13.10
C ALA A 9 -31.84 -16.17 12.59
N VAL A 10 -32.46 -15.10 13.10
CA VAL A 10 -32.08 -13.71 12.76
C VAL A 10 -30.68 -13.37 13.30
N ALA A 11 -30.36 -13.79 14.54
CA ALA A 11 -29.03 -13.62 15.10
C ALA A 11 -27.96 -14.35 14.27
N LEU A 12 -28.25 -15.59 13.84
CA LEU A 12 -27.35 -16.38 13.00
C LEU A 12 -27.16 -15.78 11.60
N LEU A 13 -28.21 -15.16 11.03
CA LEU A 13 -28.13 -14.46 9.74
C LEU A 13 -27.28 -13.18 9.83
N LEU A 14 -27.36 -12.45 10.95
CA LEU A 14 -26.56 -11.24 11.20
C LEU A 14 -25.07 -11.58 11.44
N LEU A 15 -24.78 -12.74 12.03
CA LEU A 15 -23.41 -13.27 12.17
C LEU A 15 -22.83 -13.78 10.85
N ALA A 16 -23.67 -14.04 9.83
CA ALA A 16 -23.26 -14.47 8.50
C ALA A 16 -22.93 -13.31 7.56
N SER A 17 -22.85 -12.06 8.05
CA SER A 17 -22.33 -10.94 7.28
C SER A 17 -20.86 -11.21 6.93
N THR A 18 -20.62 -11.73 5.73
CA THR A 18 -19.29 -12.01 5.21
C THR A 18 -18.53 -10.70 5.01
N ALA A 19 -17.20 -10.76 5.18
CA ALA A 19 -16.35 -9.64 4.81
C ALA A 19 -16.59 -9.32 3.33
N ALA A 20 -17.14 -8.14 3.03
CA ALA A 20 -17.25 -7.66 1.67
C ALA A 20 -15.84 -7.56 1.09
N TRP A 21 -15.54 -8.41 0.12
CA TRP A 21 -14.29 -8.34 -0.65
C TRP A 21 -14.38 -7.18 -1.65
N ALA A 22 -14.30 -5.96 -1.13
CA ALA A 22 -14.02 -4.80 -1.95
C ALA A 22 -12.62 -5.01 -2.55
N HIS A 23 -12.53 -4.96 -3.88
CA HIS A 23 -11.24 -5.02 -4.54
C HIS A 23 -10.49 -3.75 -4.13
N LYS A 24 -9.36 -3.87 -3.45
CA LYS A 24 -8.61 -2.68 -3.02
C LYS A 24 -7.90 -2.08 -4.24
N VAL A 25 -8.22 -0.84 -4.61
CA VAL A 25 -7.37 -0.04 -5.50
C VAL A 25 -6.12 0.37 -4.72
N ASN A 26 -4.97 0.35 -5.39
CA ASN A 26 -3.70 0.77 -4.84
C ASN A 26 -3.18 1.94 -5.65
N ILE A 27 -2.46 2.82 -4.97
CA ILE A 27 -1.86 4.01 -5.55
C ILE A 27 -0.35 3.96 -5.29
N PHE A 28 0.41 4.38 -6.29
CA PHE A 28 1.84 4.66 -6.17
C PHE A 28 2.09 6.05 -6.75
N VAL A 29 3.00 6.81 -6.15
CA VAL A 29 3.37 8.12 -6.66
C VAL A 29 4.88 8.17 -6.78
N ASP A 30 5.36 8.51 -7.97
CA ASP A 30 6.77 8.75 -8.26
C ASP A 30 6.97 10.25 -8.47
N VAL A 31 8.04 10.81 -7.89
CA VAL A 31 8.36 12.24 -7.99
C VAL A 31 9.63 12.39 -8.80
N GLU A 32 9.51 13.10 -9.93
CA GLU A 32 10.61 13.38 -10.85
C GLU A 32 10.71 14.90 -11.07
N GLY A 33 11.63 15.54 -10.37
CA GLY A 33 11.85 16.98 -10.48
C GLY A 33 10.64 17.80 -10.03
N ASP A 34 10.03 18.56 -10.95
CA ASP A 34 8.85 19.39 -10.67
C ASP A 34 7.51 18.65 -10.91
N LYS A 35 7.55 17.35 -11.19
CA LYS A 35 6.38 16.54 -11.53
C LYS A 35 6.21 15.36 -10.60
N ALA A 36 4.95 15.00 -10.38
CA ALA A 36 4.57 13.75 -9.75
C ALA A 36 3.74 12.92 -10.73
N VAL A 37 4.05 11.63 -10.82
CA VAL A 37 3.31 10.63 -11.60
C VAL A 37 2.57 9.72 -10.64
N VAL A 38 1.25 9.74 -10.72
CA VAL A 38 0.34 8.89 -9.95
C VAL A 38 0.00 7.67 -10.78
N SER A 39 0.20 6.46 -10.26
CA SER A 39 -0.20 5.21 -10.91
C SER A 39 -1.17 4.45 -10.03
N GLY A 40 -2.37 4.18 -10.55
CA GLY A 40 -3.38 3.36 -9.90
C GLY A 40 -3.37 1.91 -10.41
N TYR A 41 -3.61 0.93 -9.54
CA TYR A 41 -3.77 -0.48 -9.96
C TYR A 41 -4.61 -1.32 -9.00
N PHE A 42 -5.29 -2.33 -9.55
CA PHE A 42 -6.02 -3.35 -8.80
C PHE A 42 -5.19 -4.62 -8.61
N SER A 43 -5.56 -5.45 -7.63
CA SER A 43 -4.83 -6.70 -7.34
C SER A 43 -4.90 -7.74 -8.47
N ASP A 44 -5.84 -7.60 -9.40
CA ASP A 44 -6.00 -8.46 -10.59
C ASP A 44 -5.23 -7.94 -11.81
N GLY A 45 -4.44 -6.86 -11.65
CA GLY A 45 -3.62 -6.25 -12.70
C GLY A 45 -4.37 -5.25 -13.59
N LYS A 46 -5.68 -5.03 -13.38
CA LYS A 46 -6.39 -3.95 -14.06
C LYS A 46 -5.95 -2.59 -13.53
N VAL A 47 -6.21 -1.55 -14.31
CA VAL A 47 -5.93 -0.16 -13.96
C VAL A 47 -7.22 0.67 -13.89
N PRO A 48 -7.30 1.67 -12.98
CA PRO A 48 -8.43 2.57 -12.89
C PRO A 48 -8.31 3.64 -13.98
N MET A 49 -9.11 3.54 -15.05
CA MET A 49 -9.10 4.49 -16.17
C MET A 49 -10.13 5.59 -15.94
N ASN A 50 -9.84 6.83 -16.38
CA ASN A 50 -10.72 8.00 -16.22
C ASN A 50 -11.21 8.16 -14.76
N SER A 51 -10.34 7.84 -13.81
CA SER A 51 -10.66 7.83 -12.38
C SER A 51 -10.16 9.12 -11.75
N PRO A 52 -11.00 9.85 -10.99
CA PRO A 52 -10.60 11.09 -10.32
C PRO A 52 -9.35 10.96 -9.47
N VAL A 53 -8.43 11.90 -9.65
CA VAL A 53 -7.25 12.11 -8.80
C VAL A 53 -7.28 13.52 -8.26
N GLN A 54 -7.20 13.64 -6.94
CA GLN A 54 -7.23 14.92 -6.23
C GLN A 54 -5.96 15.06 -5.38
N VAL A 55 -5.37 16.25 -5.41
CA VAL A 55 -4.16 16.59 -4.66
C VAL A 55 -4.50 17.68 -3.65
N PHE A 56 -4.21 17.41 -2.39
CA PHE A 56 -4.49 18.29 -1.26
C PHE A 56 -3.19 18.66 -0.55
N ASP A 57 -3.21 19.77 0.20
CA ASP A 57 -2.27 19.94 1.30
C ASP A 57 -2.68 19.08 2.52
N LEU A 58 -1.87 19.10 3.59
CA LEU A 58 -2.17 18.35 4.81
C LEU A 58 -3.32 18.94 5.64
N GLN A 59 -3.84 20.11 5.25
CA GLN A 59 -5.01 20.75 5.86
C GLN A 59 -6.30 20.47 5.07
N ASP A 60 -6.26 19.50 4.14
CA ASP A 60 -7.38 19.10 3.28
C ASP A 60 -7.84 20.18 2.29
N ASN A 61 -7.02 21.19 2.00
CA ASN A 61 -7.33 22.14 0.93
C ASN A 61 -6.98 21.52 -0.42
N LEU A 62 -7.97 21.47 -1.33
CA LEU A 62 -7.77 20.98 -2.69
C LEU A 62 -6.86 21.94 -3.47
N LEU A 63 -5.75 21.42 -3.98
CA LEU A 63 -4.77 22.17 -4.77
C LEU A 63 -4.92 21.91 -6.26
N LEU A 64 -5.13 20.64 -6.65
CA LEU A 64 -5.24 20.21 -8.03
C LEU A 64 -6.22 19.03 -8.15
N GLU A 65 -6.84 18.89 -9.31
CA GLU A 65 -7.68 17.75 -9.67
C GLU A 65 -7.43 17.35 -11.13
N GLY A 66 -7.54 16.05 -11.40
CA GLY A 66 -7.45 15.48 -12.73
C GLY A 66 -8.03 14.07 -12.77
N GLN A 67 -7.72 13.33 -13.83
CA GLN A 67 -8.16 11.95 -14.02
C GLN A 67 -7.03 11.10 -14.57
N THR A 68 -7.03 9.82 -14.20
CA THR A 68 -6.11 8.84 -14.77
C THR A 68 -6.37 8.59 -16.27
N SER A 69 -5.30 8.31 -17.01
CA SER A 69 -5.33 7.91 -18.41
C SER A 69 -5.82 6.47 -18.60
N GLN A 70 -5.76 5.96 -19.84
CA GLN A 70 -6.06 4.54 -20.12
C GLN A 70 -5.03 3.58 -19.52
N GLU A 71 -3.83 4.07 -19.22
CA GLU A 71 -2.77 3.34 -18.53
C GLU A 71 -2.94 3.37 -17.00
N GLY A 72 -3.94 4.09 -16.49
CA GLY A 72 -4.16 4.26 -15.04
C GLY A 72 -3.25 5.30 -14.40
N GLU A 73 -2.65 6.18 -15.20
CA GLU A 73 -1.67 7.15 -14.74
C GLU A 73 -2.19 8.58 -14.81
N TYR A 74 -1.79 9.43 -13.88
CA TYR A 74 -2.03 10.86 -13.93
C TYR A 74 -0.77 11.62 -13.53
N THR A 75 -0.34 12.56 -14.36
CA THR A 75 0.87 13.37 -14.13
C THR A 75 0.49 14.80 -13.89
N PHE A 76 1.03 15.40 -12.82
CA PHE A 76 0.81 16.80 -12.49
C PHE A 76 2.11 17.49 -12.08
N LYS A 77 2.12 18.83 -12.22
CA LYS A 77 3.20 19.65 -11.67
C LYS A 77 2.97 19.89 -10.19
N ILE A 78 4.02 19.77 -9.39
CA ILE A 78 3.93 19.91 -7.95
C ILE A 78 3.50 21.36 -7.60
N PRO A 79 2.31 21.55 -6.98
CA PRO A 79 1.75 22.89 -6.78
C PRO A 79 2.41 23.66 -5.64
N LYS A 80 2.97 22.94 -4.66
CA LYS A 80 3.62 23.49 -3.47
C LYS A 80 4.77 22.60 -3.03
N LYS A 81 5.82 23.22 -2.51
CA LYS A 81 7.00 22.54 -1.96
C LYS A 81 6.80 22.15 -0.49
N GLU A 82 5.74 21.40 -0.22
CA GLU A 82 5.38 20.89 1.10
C GLU A 82 4.82 19.48 0.95
N SER A 83 4.57 18.76 2.05
CA SER A 83 3.95 17.43 1.96
C SER A 83 2.54 17.51 1.35
N LEU A 84 2.23 16.63 0.40
CA LEU A 84 0.97 16.64 -0.33
C LEU A 84 0.23 15.32 -0.15
N LYS A 85 -1.09 15.37 -0.01
CA LYS A 85 -1.94 14.18 -0.01
C LYS A 85 -2.58 13.99 -1.38
N VAL A 86 -2.34 12.85 -2.00
CA VAL A 86 -2.95 12.42 -3.25
C VAL A 86 -4.04 11.39 -2.94
N VAL A 87 -5.22 11.60 -3.52
CA VAL A 87 -6.38 10.72 -3.40
C VAL A 87 -6.78 10.26 -4.79
N LEU A 88 -6.85 8.94 -4.98
CA LEU A 88 -7.37 8.31 -6.18
C LEU A 88 -8.72 7.67 -5.84
N ASP A 89 -9.77 8.03 -6.57
CA ASP A 89 -11.10 7.44 -6.47
C ASP A 89 -11.45 6.71 -7.77
N ALA A 90 -11.54 5.39 -7.71
CA ALA A 90 -11.93 4.53 -8.82
C ALA A 90 -13.42 4.13 -8.78
N GLY A 91 -14.23 4.80 -7.94
CA GLY A 91 -15.67 4.61 -7.83
C GLY A 91 -16.08 3.41 -6.97
N MET A 92 -17.38 3.34 -6.63
CA MET A 92 -17.97 2.23 -5.85
C MET A 92 -17.21 1.90 -4.54
N GLY A 93 -16.61 2.90 -3.89
CA GLY A 93 -15.82 2.73 -2.66
C GLY A 93 -14.36 2.29 -2.88
N HIS A 94 -13.89 2.21 -4.12
CA HIS A 94 -12.49 1.91 -4.45
C HIS A 94 -11.68 3.20 -4.36
N ARG A 95 -11.20 3.53 -3.15
CA ARG A 95 -10.43 4.75 -2.87
C ARG A 95 -9.08 4.42 -2.26
N ALA A 96 -8.04 5.11 -2.71
CA ALA A 96 -6.70 5.01 -2.14
C ALA A 96 -6.08 6.39 -1.93
N GLU A 97 -5.25 6.51 -0.90
CA GLU A 97 -4.55 7.73 -0.55
C GLU A 97 -3.05 7.49 -0.45
N TYR A 98 -2.27 8.50 -0.81
CA TYR A 98 -0.82 8.54 -0.67
C TYR A 98 -0.38 9.92 -0.21
N VAL A 99 0.56 9.97 0.73
CA VAL A 99 1.19 11.24 1.13
C VAL A 99 2.57 11.30 0.49
N ILE A 100 2.77 12.27 -0.40
CA ILE A 100 4.09 12.63 -0.90
C ILE A 100 4.77 13.44 0.20
N PRO A 101 5.84 12.94 0.83
CA PRO A 101 6.55 13.70 1.84
C PRO A 101 7.28 14.87 1.20
N GLU A 102 7.40 15.97 1.94
CA GLU A 102 8.13 17.18 1.50
C GLU A 102 9.56 16.87 1.03
N GLY A 103 10.23 15.90 1.66
CA GLY A 103 11.58 15.47 1.29
C GLY A 103 11.68 14.94 -0.15
N ASP A 104 10.65 14.24 -0.64
CA ASP A 104 10.62 13.72 -2.02
C ASP A 104 10.35 14.84 -3.02
N ILE A 105 9.64 15.89 -2.61
CA ILE A 105 9.31 17.06 -3.44
C ILE A 105 10.48 18.04 -3.55
N LEU A 106 11.23 18.22 -2.47
CA LEU A 106 12.42 19.08 -2.44
C LEU A 106 13.66 18.38 -3.01
N GLY A 107 13.57 17.07 -3.29
CA GLY A 107 14.68 16.20 -3.62
C GLY A 107 15.25 16.34 -5.03
N ASP A 108 16.01 17.43 -5.26
CA ASP A 108 17.40 17.26 -5.70
C ASP A 108 18.27 17.62 -4.49
N GLN A 109 18.94 16.61 -3.91
CA GLN A 109 19.82 16.69 -2.71
C GLN A 109 19.15 16.75 -1.32
N VAL A 110 18.40 15.72 -0.90
CA VAL A 110 18.46 15.24 0.50
C VAL A 110 18.29 13.71 0.49
N GLU A 111 19.42 13.03 0.67
CA GLU A 111 19.54 11.75 1.34
C GLU A 111 18.49 11.67 2.46
N ALA A 112 17.58 10.70 2.36
CA ALA A 112 16.57 10.44 3.38
C ALA A 112 17.20 10.55 4.77
N PRO A 113 16.50 11.12 5.78
CA PRO A 113 17.02 11.11 7.13
C PRO A 113 17.23 9.66 7.60
N ALA A 114 18.46 9.18 7.48
CA ALA A 114 19.19 8.80 8.67
C ALA A 114 19.47 10.09 9.45
N ASP A 115 19.23 10.00 10.74
CA ASP A 115 19.63 10.96 11.75
C ASP A 115 20.91 11.77 11.44
N GLN A 116 20.83 13.06 11.81
CA GLN A 116 21.91 14.02 12.10
C GLN A 116 22.39 14.96 10.98
N ALA A 117 21.83 16.18 11.06
CA ALA A 117 22.54 17.45 11.21
C ALA A 117 23.47 17.93 10.08
N GLY A 118 23.06 19.06 9.48
CA GLY A 118 23.95 20.21 9.43
C GLY A 118 24.56 20.56 8.08
N GLN A 119 23.88 21.48 7.41
CA GLN A 119 24.47 22.67 6.78
C GLN A 119 25.29 22.50 5.48
N SER A 120 24.57 22.76 4.38
CA SER A 120 24.93 23.69 3.30
C SER A 120 25.65 24.96 3.82
N PRO A 121 26.40 25.80 3.03
CA PRO A 121 26.07 26.13 1.62
C PRO A 121 27.20 26.65 0.68
N ALA A 122 26.76 27.01 -0.54
CA ALA A 122 27.29 28.06 -1.44
C ALA A 122 28.54 27.71 -2.28
N ALA A 123 28.43 27.56 -3.61
CA ALA A 123 28.26 28.58 -4.67
C ALA A 123 29.56 29.30 -5.08
N ALA A 124 30.01 29.08 -6.31
CA ALA A 124 30.34 30.12 -7.32
C ALA A 124 31.14 29.54 -8.50
N ALA A 125 30.97 30.20 -9.65
CA ALA A 125 31.29 29.79 -11.03
C ALA A 125 32.78 29.82 -11.43
N ALA A 126 33.11 29.10 -12.52
CA ALA A 126 33.82 29.63 -13.70
C ALA A 126 34.01 28.56 -14.80
N ASP A 127 34.12 29.05 -16.03
CA ASP A 127 34.11 28.44 -17.36
C ASP A 127 35.03 27.25 -17.66
N GLY A 128 34.68 26.52 -18.74
CA GLY A 128 35.68 26.05 -19.70
C GLY A 128 35.39 24.68 -20.32
N ASP A 129 34.86 24.69 -21.54
CA ASP A 129 34.85 23.55 -22.45
C ASP A 129 36.26 22.97 -22.65
N ALA A 130 36.40 21.64 -22.62
CA ALA A 130 37.26 20.91 -23.57
C ALA A 130 36.99 19.39 -23.52
N HIS A 131 36.67 18.85 -24.69
CA HIS A 131 36.79 17.44 -25.02
C HIS A 131 38.20 16.92 -24.69
N GLY A 132 38.29 15.87 -23.88
CA GLY A 132 39.52 15.12 -23.64
C GLY A 132 39.21 13.71 -23.13
N GLN A 133 39.49 12.72 -23.95
CA GLN A 133 39.43 11.30 -23.58
C GLN A 133 40.37 11.02 -22.40
N GLY A 134 39.84 10.44 -21.33
CA GLY A 134 40.62 10.00 -20.17
C GLY A 134 39.75 9.17 -19.24
N GLY A 135 40.20 7.95 -18.94
CA GLY A 135 39.46 6.94 -18.19
C GLY A 135 38.76 7.51 -16.96
N THR A 136 37.43 7.43 -16.95
CA THR A 136 36.64 7.92 -15.82
C THR A 136 36.75 6.92 -14.68
N MET A 137 37.64 7.21 -13.75
CA MET A 137 37.57 6.71 -12.39
C MET A 137 36.15 7.00 -11.88
N LEU A 138 35.31 5.96 -11.85
CA LEU A 138 33.94 6.05 -11.35
C LEU A 138 34.03 6.59 -9.92
N ALA A 139 33.59 7.83 -9.71
CA ALA A 139 33.48 8.39 -8.38
C ALA A 139 32.72 7.36 -7.50
N PRO A 140 33.23 6.96 -6.33
CA PRO A 140 32.62 5.90 -5.51
C PRO A 140 31.10 6.08 -5.29
N ASN A 141 30.65 7.34 -5.26
CA ASN A 141 29.25 7.73 -5.06
C ASN A 141 28.37 7.59 -6.32
N SER A 142 28.92 7.59 -7.54
CA SER A 142 28.16 7.33 -8.76
C SER A 142 27.96 5.82 -8.95
N LEU A 143 28.97 5.03 -8.58
CA LEU A 143 28.88 3.56 -8.59
C LEU A 143 27.89 3.06 -7.51
N LYS A 144 27.95 3.60 -6.28
CA LYS A 144 26.99 3.28 -5.21
C LYS A 144 25.55 3.54 -5.64
N ARG A 145 25.27 4.69 -6.28
CA ARG A 145 23.93 5.04 -6.79
C ARG A 145 23.46 4.13 -7.92
N MET A 146 24.35 3.71 -8.81
CA MET A 146 24.02 2.77 -9.87
C MET A 146 23.70 1.38 -9.31
N ILE A 147 24.46 0.94 -8.30
CA ILE A 147 24.22 -0.30 -7.57
C ILE A 147 22.89 -0.23 -6.82
N GLU A 148 22.62 0.84 -6.06
CA GLU A 148 21.37 1.01 -5.32
C GLU A 148 20.15 1.04 -6.23
N ARG A 149 20.20 1.75 -7.36
CA ARG A 149 19.13 1.74 -8.37
C ARG A 149 18.93 0.36 -8.99
N ALA A 150 20.01 -0.35 -9.32
CA ALA A 150 19.94 -1.69 -9.89
C ALA A 150 19.36 -2.70 -8.87
N VAL A 151 19.79 -2.62 -7.60
CA VAL A 151 19.32 -3.47 -6.50
C VAL A 151 17.85 -3.18 -6.18
N ALA A 152 17.44 -1.91 -6.10
CA ALA A 152 16.05 -1.54 -5.87
C ALA A 152 15.14 -2.04 -7.01
N LYS A 153 15.58 -1.88 -8.26
CA LYS A 153 14.84 -2.36 -9.44
C LYS A 153 14.78 -3.90 -9.49
N ALA A 154 15.82 -4.58 -9.07
CA ALA A 154 15.87 -6.04 -8.99
C ALA A 154 15.03 -6.61 -7.84
N ASN A 155 14.90 -5.88 -6.72
CA ASN A 155 14.08 -6.30 -5.57
C ASN A 155 12.59 -5.93 -5.71
N ARG A 156 12.21 -5.00 -6.59
CA ARG A 156 10.80 -4.68 -6.91
C ARG A 156 9.93 -5.93 -7.15
N PRO A 157 10.31 -6.91 -8.01
CA PRO A 157 9.52 -8.12 -8.20
C PRO A 157 9.45 -9.03 -6.95
N VAL A 158 10.51 -9.07 -6.13
CA VAL A 158 10.54 -9.88 -4.89
C VAL A 158 9.57 -9.33 -3.85
N LEU A 159 9.50 -8.00 -3.72
CA LEU A 159 8.56 -7.33 -2.81
C LEU A 159 7.10 -7.55 -3.24
N ARG A 160 6.80 -7.56 -4.55
CA ARG A 160 5.47 -7.89 -5.08
C ARG A 160 5.02 -9.31 -4.69
N ASN A 161 5.92 -10.28 -4.71
CA ASN A 161 5.62 -11.66 -4.34
C ASN A 161 5.37 -11.82 -2.82
N MET A 162 5.94 -10.94 -1.98
CA MET A 162 5.72 -10.96 -0.53
C MET A 162 4.28 -10.57 -0.15
N ASP A 163 3.67 -9.64 -0.88
CA ASP A 163 2.30 -9.20 -0.60
C ASP A 163 1.26 -10.28 -0.95
N GLU A 164 1.51 -11.08 -1.99
CA GLU A 164 0.64 -12.21 -2.33
C GLU A 164 0.74 -13.34 -1.27
N LEU A 165 1.96 -13.64 -0.81
CA LEU A 165 2.20 -14.68 0.20
C LEU A 165 1.63 -14.30 1.57
N LYS A 166 1.73 -13.03 1.98
CA LYS A 166 1.14 -12.53 3.24
C LYS A 166 -0.39 -12.66 3.24
N LYS A 167 -1.06 -12.44 2.10
CA LYS A 167 -2.52 -12.60 1.98
C LYS A 167 -2.96 -14.06 2.19
N ARG A 168 -2.27 -15.01 1.56
CA ARG A 168 -2.58 -16.45 1.73
C ARG A 168 -2.30 -16.94 3.14
N ALA A 169 -1.17 -16.53 3.74
CA ALA A 169 -0.84 -16.86 5.13
C ALA A 169 -1.93 -16.36 6.09
N ARG A 170 -2.36 -15.11 5.95
CA ARG A 170 -3.43 -14.54 6.78
C ARG A 170 -4.76 -15.29 6.67
N LEU A 171 -5.13 -15.76 5.46
CA LEU A 171 -6.34 -16.58 5.27
C LEU A 171 -6.20 -17.93 5.98
N SER A 172 -5.05 -18.60 5.82
CA SER A 172 -4.76 -19.87 6.49
C SER A 172 -4.75 -19.74 8.02
N ASP A 173 -4.21 -18.65 8.56
CA ASP A 173 -4.19 -18.39 10.01
C ASP A 173 -5.60 -18.16 10.57
N ILE A 174 -6.46 -17.46 9.83
CA ILE A 174 -7.87 -17.24 10.20
C ILE A 174 -8.63 -18.57 10.19
N LEU A 175 -8.55 -19.33 9.09
CA LEU A 175 -9.23 -20.62 8.97
C LEU A 175 -8.70 -21.63 9.99
N GLY A 176 -7.39 -21.66 10.23
CA GLY A 176 -6.75 -22.50 11.24
C GLY A 176 -7.20 -22.16 12.65
N GLY A 177 -7.27 -20.87 12.99
CA GLY A 177 -7.79 -20.39 14.28
C GLY A 177 -9.25 -20.80 14.50
N PHE A 178 -10.11 -20.60 13.50
CA PHE A 178 -11.51 -21.05 13.58
C PHE A 178 -11.62 -22.57 13.70
N GLY A 179 -10.83 -23.33 12.94
CA GLY A 179 -10.80 -24.80 13.02
C GLY A 179 -10.42 -25.30 14.41
N LEU A 180 -9.47 -24.64 15.07
CA LEU A 180 -9.02 -25.00 16.42
C LEU A 180 -10.11 -24.73 17.48
N ILE A 181 -10.83 -23.61 17.36
CA ILE A 181 -11.94 -23.26 18.26
C ILE A 181 -13.12 -24.21 18.07
N PHE A 182 -13.63 -24.37 16.84
CA PHE A 182 -14.78 -25.23 16.56
C PHE A 182 -14.46 -26.72 16.76
N GLY A 183 -13.25 -27.14 16.41
CA GLY A 183 -12.77 -28.51 16.66
C GLY A 183 -12.70 -28.83 18.15
N GLY A 184 -12.11 -27.93 18.95
CA GLY A 184 -12.05 -28.09 20.41
C GLY A 184 -13.44 -28.13 21.06
N LEU A 185 -14.34 -27.24 20.64
CA LEU A 185 -15.72 -27.20 21.13
C LEU A 185 -16.49 -28.48 20.74
N GLY A 186 -16.31 -28.97 19.51
CA GLY A 186 -16.91 -30.21 19.03
C GLY A 186 -16.45 -31.42 19.82
N ILE A 187 -15.15 -31.54 20.09
CA ILE A 187 -14.59 -32.62 20.93
C ILE A 187 -15.17 -32.54 22.36
N TRP A 188 -15.25 -31.34 22.94
CA TRP A 188 -15.82 -31.15 24.28
C TRP A 188 -17.29 -31.58 24.35
N PHE A 189 -18.12 -31.17 23.39
CA PHE A 189 -19.52 -31.58 23.32
C PHE A 189 -19.66 -33.09 23.09
N TYR A 190 -18.82 -33.70 22.24
CA TYR A 190 -18.83 -35.14 22.00
C TYR A 190 -18.52 -35.94 23.28
N LEU A 191 -17.49 -35.56 24.02
CA LEU A 191 -17.14 -36.20 25.30
C LEU A 191 -18.24 -35.99 26.36
N LYS A 192 -18.83 -34.80 26.41
CA LYS A 192 -19.95 -34.49 27.33
C LYS A 192 -21.20 -35.32 27.01
N ALA A 193 -21.55 -35.45 25.73
CA ALA A 193 -22.68 -36.28 25.29
C ALA A 193 -22.47 -37.75 25.65
N ARG A 194 -21.25 -38.26 25.49
CA ARG A 194 -20.89 -39.64 25.85
C ARG A 194 -20.99 -39.88 27.37
N LYS A 195 -20.56 -38.92 28.19
CA LYS A 195 -20.68 -39.00 29.66
C LYS A 195 -22.15 -39.03 30.10
N MET A 196 -23.01 -38.21 29.51
CA MET A 196 -24.44 -38.19 29.82
C MET A 196 -25.14 -39.50 29.45
N GLN A 197 -24.79 -40.12 28.32
CA GLN A 197 -25.33 -41.43 27.94
C GLN A 197 -24.91 -42.55 28.89
N SER A 198 -23.67 -42.52 29.42
CA SER A 198 -23.21 -43.53 30.39
C SER A 198 -23.87 -43.43 31.76
N SER A 199 -24.37 -42.24 32.15
CA SER A 199 -25.05 -42.02 33.44
C SER A 199 -26.55 -42.35 33.40
N GLN A 200 -27.12 -42.63 32.23
CA GLN A 200 -28.53 -42.99 32.06
C GLN A 200 -28.78 -44.50 31.98
N THR A 201 -27.72 -45.31 31.98
CA THR A 201 -27.78 -46.78 31.89
C THR A 201 -27.43 -47.47 33.23
N GLN A 202 -27.50 -46.75 34.35
CA GLN A 202 -27.47 -47.33 35.70
C GLN A 202 -28.82 -47.14 36.40
#